data_AF-A0AAW4G2U4-F1
#
_entry.id   AF-A0AAW4G2U4-F1
#
_cell.length_a   1.000
_cell.length_b   1.000
_cell.length_c   1.000
_cell.angle_alpha   90.00
_cell.angle_beta   90.00
_cell.angle_gamma   90.00
#
_symmetry.space_group_name_H-M   'P 1'
#
loop_
_entity.id
_entity.type
_entity.pdbx_description
1 polymer ?
#
loop_
_entity_poly.entity_id
_entity_poly.type
_entity_poly.pdbx_seq_one_letter_code
_entity_poly.pdbx_strand_id
1 'polypeptide(L)'
;MHDDQKTETPDDTQGADLAGDAASSDPAKGLAAVRALRTLADRLEEVQVANARANGWSWQSIAEVLQISRQAVHQKHSQREVREGGPEGDKDV
;
A
#
# COMPACT_ATOMS: atom_id res chain seq x y z
N MET A 1 13.88 15.85 37.11
CA MET A 1 13.41 14.53 36.64
C MET A 1 12.36 14.75 35.57
N HIS A 2 12.80 15.29 34.43
CA HIS A 2 12.04 15.29 33.20
C HIS A 2 12.95 14.59 32.20
N ASP A 3 12.66 13.31 31.97
CA ASP A 3 13.22 12.53 30.88
C ASP A 3 12.60 13.08 29.59
N ASP A 4 13.26 14.11 29.05
CA ASP A 4 12.89 14.77 27.82
C ASP A 4 13.69 14.15 26.66
N GLN A 5 12.95 13.44 25.80
CA GLN A 5 13.20 13.18 24.38
C GLN A 5 14.26 12.14 23.98
N LYS A 6 13.74 11.00 23.48
CA LYS A 6 13.94 10.67 22.07
C LYS A 6 12.63 10.12 21.50
N THR A 7 11.81 11.02 20.98
CA THR A 7 10.77 10.67 20.00
C THR A 7 11.48 10.04 18.80
N GLU A 8 11.42 8.72 18.69
CA GLU A 8 11.76 8.01 17.46
C GLU A 8 10.77 8.44 16.38
N THR A 9 11.17 9.43 15.59
CA THR A 9 10.63 9.66 14.27
C THR A 9 10.74 8.35 13.48
N PRO A 10 9.65 7.82 12.88
CA PRO A 10 9.77 6.68 11.99
C PRO A 10 10.76 7.01 10.87
N ASP A 11 11.66 6.08 10.62
CA ASP A 11 12.91 6.23 9.90
C ASP A 11 12.67 6.33 8.37
N ASP A 12 12.63 7.54 7.82
CA ASP A 12 12.60 7.78 6.37
C ASP A 12 13.86 7.21 5.65
N THR A 13 14.92 6.89 6.41
CA THR A 13 16.20 6.36 5.91
C THR A 13 16.09 4.91 5.41
N GLN A 14 15.29 4.04 6.06
CA GLN A 14 15.05 2.66 5.62
C GLN A 14 14.51 2.53 4.19
N GLY A 15 13.64 3.46 3.76
CA GLY A 15 13.14 3.47 2.38
C GLY A 15 14.20 3.90 1.36
N ALA A 16 15.04 4.86 1.73
CA ALA A 16 16.15 5.33 0.89
C ALA A 16 17.25 4.26 0.75
N ASP A 17 17.54 3.50 1.80
CA ASP A 17 18.46 2.37 1.77
C ASP A 17 17.96 1.26 0.83
N LEU A 18 16.65 0.95 0.83
CA LEU A 18 16.08 -0.03 -0.10
C LEU A 18 16.21 0.38 -1.57
N ALA A 19 16.03 1.66 -1.89
CA ALA A 19 16.19 2.17 -3.25
C ALA A 19 17.65 2.09 -3.72
N GLY A 20 18.60 2.46 -2.84
CA GLY A 20 20.04 2.31 -3.10
C GLY A 20 20.45 0.84 -3.28
N ASP A 21 19.95 -0.04 -2.41
CA ASP A 21 20.24 -1.47 -2.45
C ASP A 21 19.68 -2.17 -3.68
N ALA A 22 18.54 -1.71 -4.21
CA ALA A 22 17.96 -2.22 -5.46
C ALA A 22 18.85 -1.92 -6.68
N ALA A 23 19.71 -0.90 -6.62
CA ALA A 23 20.70 -0.58 -7.65
C ALA A 23 22.08 -1.25 -7.42
N SER A 24 22.20 -2.10 -6.39
CA SER A 24 23.44 -2.81 -6.08
C SER A 24 23.89 -3.71 -7.23
N SER A 25 25.21 -3.78 -7.45
CA SER A 25 25.81 -4.74 -8.39
C SER A 25 25.81 -6.18 -7.86
N ASP A 26 25.54 -6.39 -6.57
CA ASP A 26 25.29 -7.70 -5.99
C ASP A 26 23.83 -8.13 -6.27
N PRO A 27 23.60 -9.18 -7.10
CA PRO A 27 22.25 -9.61 -7.46
C PRO A 27 21.42 -10.10 -6.27
N ALA A 28 22.04 -10.71 -5.25
CA ALA A 28 21.31 -11.21 -4.09
C ALA A 28 20.76 -10.05 -3.27
N LYS A 29 21.60 -9.03 -3.04
CA LYS A 29 21.21 -7.79 -2.35
C LYS A 29 20.13 -7.02 -3.13
N GLY A 30 20.34 -6.84 -4.44
CA GLY A 30 19.38 -6.13 -5.31
C GLY A 30 18.01 -6.81 -5.36
N LEU A 31 17.95 -8.14 -5.52
CA LEU A 31 16.69 -8.88 -5.54
C LEU A 31 15.96 -8.85 -4.19
N ALA A 32 16.70 -8.91 -3.07
CA ALA A 32 16.12 -8.77 -1.74
C ALA A 32 15.46 -7.39 -1.56
N ALA A 33 16.14 -6.32 -1.98
CA ALA A 33 15.60 -4.97 -1.93
C ALA A 33 14.38 -4.79 -2.84
N VAL A 34 14.43 -5.28 -4.09
CA VAL A 34 13.27 -5.25 -5.01
C VAL A 34 12.06 -5.98 -4.43
N ARG A 35 12.26 -7.13 -3.77
CA ARG A 35 11.18 -7.84 -3.08
C ARG A 35 10.58 -7.01 -1.95
N ALA A 36 11.41 -6.37 -1.15
CA ALA A 36 10.97 -5.51 -0.05
C ALA A 36 10.17 -4.29 -0.58
N LEU A 37 10.68 -3.62 -1.62
CA LEU A 37 10.01 -2.51 -2.28
C LEU A 37 8.65 -2.90 -2.87
N ARG A 38 8.55 -4.07 -3.53
CA ARG A 38 7.25 -4.59 -4.03
C ARG A 38 6.26 -4.82 -2.89
N THR A 39 6.73 -5.41 -1.79
CA THR A 39 5.89 -5.65 -0.61
C THR A 39 5.38 -4.34 0.00
N LEU A 40 6.25 -3.32 0.07
CA LEU A 40 5.87 -2.00 0.54
C LEU A 40 4.88 -1.33 -0.42
N ALA A 41 5.13 -1.38 -1.72
CA ALA A 41 4.25 -0.83 -2.75
C ALA A 41 2.86 -1.47 -2.71
N ASP A 42 2.76 -2.79 -2.56
CA ASP A 42 1.48 -3.49 -2.42
C ASP A 42 0.69 -3.00 -1.19
N ARG A 43 1.35 -2.83 -0.04
CA ARG A 43 0.68 -2.31 1.17
C ARG A 43 0.22 -0.86 1.01
N LEU A 44 1.05 -0.01 0.40
CA LEU A 44 0.70 1.38 0.15
C LEU A 44 -0.46 1.48 -0.85
N GLU A 45 -0.46 0.65 -1.89
CA GLU A 45 -1.56 0.57 -2.84
C GLU A 45 -2.88 0.23 -2.13
N GLU A 46 -2.90 -0.77 -1.22
CA GLU A 46 -4.09 -1.10 -0.44
C GLU A 46 -4.64 0.10 0.36
N VAL A 47 -3.75 0.82 1.06
CA VAL A 47 -4.11 2.01 1.84
C VAL A 47 -4.68 3.10 0.93
N GLN A 48 -4.05 3.33 -0.21
CA GLN A 48 -4.45 4.40 -1.13
C GLN A 48 -5.72 4.06 -1.90
N VAL A 49 -5.96 2.80 -2.23
CA VAL A 49 -7.24 2.33 -2.80
C VAL A 49 -8.36 2.54 -1.79
N ALA A 50 -8.17 2.15 -0.52
CA ALA A 50 -9.17 2.39 0.53
C ALA A 50 -9.46 3.89 0.71
N ASN A 51 -8.41 4.72 0.72
CA ASN A 51 -8.53 6.18 0.78
C ASN A 51 -9.29 6.75 -0.42
N ALA A 52 -8.97 6.32 -1.64
CA ALA A 52 -9.67 6.75 -2.86
C ALA A 52 -11.16 6.37 -2.81
N ARG A 53 -11.48 5.15 -2.37
CA ARG A 53 -12.86 4.69 -2.17
C ARG A 53 -13.60 5.53 -1.12
N ALA A 54 -12.96 5.86 -0.01
CA ALA A 54 -13.51 6.73 1.03
C ALA A 54 -13.76 8.16 0.52
N ASN A 55 -12.97 8.64 -0.44
CA ASN A 55 -13.17 9.92 -1.13
C ASN A 55 -14.14 9.83 -2.32
N GLY A 56 -14.87 8.72 -2.47
CA GLY A 56 -15.90 8.57 -3.50
C GLY A 56 -15.38 8.29 -4.91
N TRP A 57 -14.09 7.97 -5.08
CA TRP A 57 -13.54 7.64 -6.39
C TRP A 57 -14.16 6.35 -6.93
N SER A 58 -14.47 6.34 -8.23
CA SER A 58 -14.96 5.12 -8.88
C SER A 58 -13.83 4.07 -9.01
N TRP A 59 -14.20 2.80 -9.01
CA TRP A 59 -13.25 1.71 -9.30
C TRP A 59 -12.55 1.85 -10.65
N GLN A 60 -13.21 2.48 -11.63
CA GLN A 60 -12.61 2.75 -12.93
C GLN A 60 -11.52 3.82 -12.83
N SER A 61 -11.76 4.91 -12.10
CA SER A 61 -10.78 5.99 -11.91
C SER A 61 -9.53 5.50 -11.16
N ILE A 62 -9.70 4.61 -10.19
CA ILE A 62 -8.58 3.96 -9.49
C ILE A 62 -7.79 3.06 -10.45
N ALA A 63 -8.48 2.24 -11.25
CA ALA A 63 -7.86 1.36 -12.24
C ALA A 63 -7.08 2.13 -13.31
N GLU A 64 -7.60 3.28 -13.76
CA GLU A 64 -6.92 4.19 -14.69
C GLU A 64 -5.61 4.72 -14.10
N VAL A 65 -5.56 5.10 -12.81
CA VAL A 65 -4.31 5.55 -12.17
C VAL A 65 -3.31 4.40 -12.01
N LEU A 66 -3.78 3.21 -11.62
CA LEU A 66 -2.94 2.02 -11.43
C LEU A 66 -2.54 1.34 -12.75
N GLN A 67 -3.05 1.81 -13.90
CA GLN A 67 -2.79 1.25 -15.23
C GLN A 67 -3.08 -0.27 -15.32
N ILE A 68 -4.09 -0.72 -14.57
CA ILE A 68 -4.57 -2.10 -14.59
C ILE A 68 -6.06 -2.13 -14.93
N SER A 69 -6.59 -3.29 -15.26
CA SER A 69 -8.03 -3.40 -15.56
C SER A 69 -8.87 -3.21 -14.30
N ARG A 70 -10.07 -2.66 -14.44
CA ARG A 70 -11.05 -2.56 -13.33
C ARG A 70 -11.29 -3.92 -12.67
N GLN A 71 -11.38 -4.98 -13.46
CA GLN A 71 -11.57 -6.35 -12.94
C GLN A 71 -10.37 -6.79 -12.09
N ALA A 72 -9.14 -6.47 -12.49
CA ALA A 72 -7.94 -6.78 -11.71
C ALA A 72 -7.91 -6.03 -10.35
N VAL A 73 -8.26 -4.73 -10.34
CA VAL A 73 -8.39 -3.95 -9.08
C VAL A 73 -9.46 -4.59 -8.20
N HIS A 74 -10.64 -4.87 -8.76
CA HIS A 74 -11.74 -5.42 -8.00
C HIS A 74 -11.34 -6.77 -7.40
N GLN A 75 -10.78 -7.70 -8.18
CA GLN A 75 -10.35 -9.00 -7.67
C GLN A 75 -9.28 -8.89 -6.59
N LYS A 76 -8.35 -7.93 -6.71
CA LYS A 76 -7.28 -7.72 -5.71
C LYS A 76 -7.83 -7.17 -4.38
N HIS A 77 -8.80 -6.26 -4.42
CA HIS A 77 -9.23 -5.52 -3.23
C HIS A 77 -10.59 -5.97 -2.64
N SER A 78 -11.52 -6.51 -3.43
CA SER A 78 -12.85 -6.91 -2.95
C SER A 78 -12.85 -8.12 -2.00
N GLN A 79 -11.86 -9.00 -2.09
CA GLN A 79 -11.72 -10.14 -1.16
C GLN A 79 -11.25 -9.72 0.24
N ARG A 80 -10.71 -8.51 0.37
CA ARG A 80 -10.12 -7.97 1.61
C ARG A 80 -11.12 -7.10 2.36
N GLU A 81 -11.97 -6.35 1.65
CA GLU A 81 -13.12 -5.61 2.21
C GLU A 81 -14.09 -6.53 2.97
N VAL A 82 -14.31 -7.76 2.47
CA VAL A 82 -15.20 -8.77 3.11
C VAL A 82 -14.67 -9.25 4.47
N ARG A 83 -13.38 -9.04 4.78
CA ARG A 83 -12.79 -9.44 6.08
C ARG A 83 -12.80 -8.34 7.14
N GLU A 84 -12.97 -7.08 6.74
CA GLU A 84 -13.03 -5.93 7.64
C GLU A 84 -14.47 -5.37 7.80
N GLY A 85 -15.44 -5.79 6.98
CA GLY A 85 -16.86 -5.46 7.10
C GLY A 85 -17.74 -6.68 7.42
N GLY A 86 -18.03 -6.90 8.71
CA GLY A 86 -19.17 -7.73 9.12
C GLY A 86 -20.50 -7.12 8.64
N PRO A 87 -21.57 -7.93 8.48
CA PRO A 87 -22.78 -7.53 7.75
C PRO A 87 -23.56 -6.48 8.53
N GLU A 88 -23.43 -5.22 8.13
CA GLU A 88 -24.28 -4.14 8.63
C GLU A 88 -24.85 -3.34 7.47
N GLY A 89 -26.17 -3.38 7.34
CA GLY A 89 -26.95 -2.30 6.76
C GLY A 89 -27.23 -2.36 5.26
N ASP A 90 -28.26 -3.15 4.92
CA ASP A 90 -29.38 -2.71 4.08
C ASP A 90 -29.54 -1.18 4.01
N LYS A 91 -29.59 -0.64 2.78
CA LYS A 91 -30.58 0.36 2.35
C LYS A 91 -30.52 0.64 0.84
N ASP A 92 -31.71 0.53 0.25
CA ASP A 92 -32.11 0.65 -1.15
C ASP A 92 -31.67 1.94 -1.89
N VAL A 93 -31.31 1.82 -3.18
CA VAL A 93 -32.09 2.31 -4.36
C VAL A 93 -31.46 1.85 -5.67
#